data_AF-A0A1F2RB04-F1
#
_entry.id   AF-A0A1F2RB04-F1
#
_cell.length_a   1.000
_cell.length_b   1.000
_cell.length_c   1.000
_cell.angle_alpha   90.00
_cell.angle_beta   90.00
_cell.angle_gamma   90.00
#
_symmetry.space_group_name_H-M   'P 1'
#
loop_
_entity.id
_entity.type
_entity.pdbx_description
1 polymer ?
#
loop_
_entity_poly.entity_id
_entity_poly.type
_entity_poly.pdbx_seq_one_letter_code
_entity_poly.pdbx_strand_id
1 'polypeptide(L)'
;MIGADIDWEGQSGKEYGHWIHRIGTDLTKEPGNYIYAKKVESGGWTPIYIGQSANLQNRDGDREACAKLNGATHVHAHTSPFGEAARTAEQADLVAKWNPPCNA
;
A
#
# COMPACT_ATOMS: atom_id res chain seq x y z
N MET A 1 12.34 -18.05 7.83
CA MET A 1 11.98 -16.69 8.27
C MET A 1 11.06 -16.12 7.21
N ILE A 2 9.80 -15.87 7.51
CA ILE A 2 8.91 -15.16 6.59
C ILE A 2 8.49 -13.89 7.33
N GLY A 3 9.30 -12.84 7.17
CA GLY A 3 8.97 -11.49 7.62
C GLY A 3 8.45 -10.66 6.44
N ALA A 4 7.91 -9.48 6.73
CA ALA A 4 7.65 -8.47 5.72
C ALA A 4 8.98 -7.91 5.17
N ASP A 5 8.94 -7.32 3.97
CA ASP A 5 10.11 -6.67 3.36
C ASP A 5 10.29 -5.24 3.89
N ILE A 6 9.20 -4.61 4.32
CA ILE A 6 9.16 -3.25 4.85
C ILE A 6 8.00 -3.07 5.83
N ASP A 7 8.21 -2.26 6.85
CA ASP A 7 7.16 -1.81 7.78
C ASP A 7 6.81 -0.35 7.51
N TRP A 8 5.52 -0.08 7.36
CA TRP A 8 4.97 1.28 7.26
C TRP A 8 4.37 1.68 8.60
N GLU A 9 4.90 2.73 9.22
CA GLU A 9 4.35 3.25 10.47
C GLU A 9 3.13 4.15 10.18
N GLY A 10 2.01 3.94 10.88
CA GLY A 10 0.81 4.79 10.85
C GLY A 10 0.88 5.99 11.79
N GLN A 11 -0.13 6.86 11.76
CA GLN A 11 -0.23 8.03 12.66
C GLN A 11 -0.30 7.60 14.13
N SER A 12 -0.92 6.44 14.39
CA SER A 12 -1.01 5.81 15.70
C SER A 12 0.33 5.31 16.27
N GLY A 13 1.38 5.25 15.45
CA GLY A 13 2.66 4.62 15.78
C GLY A 13 2.68 3.11 15.55
N LYS A 14 1.57 2.50 15.11
CA LYS A 14 1.53 1.09 14.72
C LYS A 14 2.30 0.86 13.42
N GLU A 15 3.05 -0.22 13.35
CA GLU A 15 3.75 -0.65 12.14
C GLU A 15 2.94 -1.71 11.37
N TYR A 16 2.91 -1.56 10.05
CA TYR A 16 2.19 -2.42 9.12
C TYR A 16 3.15 -3.01 8.09
N GLY A 17 3.48 -4.29 8.25
CA GLY A 17 4.40 -5.02 7.39
C GLY A 17 3.82 -5.31 6.01
N HIS A 18 4.58 -5.02 4.95
CA HIS A 18 4.23 -5.24 3.56
C HIS A 18 5.33 -5.97 2.79
N TRP A 19 4.95 -6.73 1.76
CA TRP A 19 5.86 -7.26 0.74
C TRP A 19 5.99 -6.30 -0.43
N ILE A 20 7.17 -6.22 -1.03
CA ILE A 20 7.48 -5.27 -2.11
C ILE A 20 7.39 -5.97 -3.47
N HIS A 21 6.54 -5.46 -4.34
CA HIS A 21 6.38 -5.92 -5.72
C HIS A 21 6.55 -4.79 -6.72
N ARG A 22 6.92 -5.10 -7.98
CA ARG A 22 6.88 -4.11 -9.07
C ARG A 22 5.43 -3.85 -9.48
N ILE A 23 5.11 -2.62 -9.88
CA ILE A 23 3.82 -2.36 -10.52
C ILE A 23 3.70 -3.22 -11.79
N GLY A 24 2.52 -3.82 -12.01
CA GLY A 24 2.29 -4.83 -13.05
C GLY A 24 2.46 -6.27 -12.57
N THR A 25 2.88 -6.49 -11.32
CA THR A 25 2.88 -7.83 -10.71
C THR A 25 1.44 -8.29 -10.43
N ASP A 26 1.14 -9.54 -10.78
CA ASP A 26 -0.08 -10.22 -10.35
C ASP A 26 0.01 -10.53 -8.85
N LEU A 27 -0.88 -9.89 -8.07
CA LEU A 27 -1.02 -10.15 -6.64
C LEU A 27 -2.04 -11.27 -6.40
N THR A 28 -2.13 -11.73 -5.15
CA THR A 28 -3.05 -12.78 -4.73
C THR A 28 -4.53 -12.36 -4.82
N LYS A 29 -5.43 -13.34 -4.94
CA LYS A 29 -6.89 -13.16 -4.91
C LYS A 29 -7.44 -13.11 -3.48
N GLU A 30 -6.79 -12.34 -2.62
CA GLU A 30 -7.16 -12.20 -1.20
C GLU A 30 -7.45 -10.75 -0.84
N PRO A 31 -8.24 -10.51 0.21
CA PRO A 31 -8.41 -9.18 0.77
C PRO A 31 -7.11 -8.67 1.39
N GLY A 32 -6.87 -7.37 1.29
CA GLY A 32 -5.67 -6.77 1.85
C GLY A 32 -5.53 -5.28 1.63
N ASN A 33 -4.44 -4.74 2.17
CA ASN A 33 -4.03 -3.35 2.01
C ASN A 33 -2.88 -3.28 1.02
N TYR A 34 -2.80 -2.17 0.30
CA TYR A 34 -1.73 -1.93 -0.66
C TYR A 34 -1.36 -0.46 -0.75
N ILE A 35 -0.10 -0.23 -1.10
CA ILE A 35 0.52 1.08 -1.22
C ILE A 35 1.21 1.14 -2.57
N TYR A 36 0.79 2.04 -3.46
CA TYR A 36 1.65 2.40 -4.58
C TYR A 36 2.76 3.30 -4.07
N ALA A 37 4.01 2.88 -4.23
CA ALA A 37 5.17 3.53 -3.66
C ALA A 37 6.19 3.95 -4.72
N LYS A 38 6.79 5.12 -4.48
CA LYS A 38 7.95 5.64 -5.21
C LYS A 38 9.21 5.32 -4.42
N LYS A 39 10.20 4.73 -5.08
CA LYS A 39 11.55 4.59 -4.51
C LYS A 39 12.26 5.94 -4.58
N VAL A 40 12.86 6.38 -3.48
CA VAL A 40 13.68 7.61 -3.47
C VAL A 40 15.16 7.28 -3.63
N GLU A 41 15.97 8.24 -4.09
CA GLU A 41 17.39 8.04 -4.40
C GLU A 41 18.22 7.55 -3.20
N SER A 42 17.84 7.94 -1.98
CA SER A 42 18.47 7.49 -0.73
C SER A 42 18.15 6.02 -0.37
N GLY A 43 17.35 5.33 -1.18
CA GLY A 43 16.98 3.92 -0.98
C GLY A 43 15.69 3.70 -0.20
N GLY A 44 15.06 4.75 0.32
CA GLY A 44 13.77 4.69 1.00
C GLY A 44 12.55 4.67 0.06
N TRP A 45 11.37 4.83 0.65
CA TRP A 45 10.08 4.82 -0.06
C TRP A 45 9.19 5.99 0.33
N THR A 46 8.42 6.48 -0.63
CA THR A 46 7.35 7.46 -0.41
C THR A 46 6.04 6.87 -0.91
N PRO A 47 4.98 6.85 -0.08
CA PRO A 47 3.68 6.35 -0.51
C PRO A 47 3.03 7.41 -1.41
N ILE A 48 2.47 6.96 -2.52
CA ILE A 48 1.83 7.80 -3.54
C ILE A 48 0.32 7.62 -3.51
N TYR A 49 -0.12 6.41 -3.22
CA TYR A 49 -1.51 6.05 -2.95
C TYR A 49 -1.54 4.91 -1.93
N ILE A 50 -2.53 4.92 -1.05
CA ILE A 50 -2.78 3.89 -0.04
C ILE A 50 -4.24 3.46 -0.14
N GLY A 51 -4.47 2.18 -0.32
CA GLY A 51 -5.80 1.63 -0.51
C GLY A 51 -6.00 0.28 0.17
N GLN A 52 -7.23 -0.19 0.10
CA GLN A 52 -7.63 -1.53 0.50
C GLN A 52 -8.43 -2.19 -0.63
N SER A 53 -8.47 -3.51 -0.65
CA SER A 53 -9.29 -4.28 -1.57
C SER A 53 -9.81 -5.55 -0.91
N ALA A 54 -10.97 -6.03 -1.38
CA ALA A 54 -11.44 -7.39 -1.12
C ALA A 54 -10.71 -8.44 -1.98
N ASN A 55 -10.00 -7.99 -3.04
CA ASN A 55 -9.22 -8.81 -3.95
C ASN A 55 -8.01 -8.01 -4.46
N LEU A 56 -6.82 -8.28 -3.94
CA LEU A 56 -5.58 -7.58 -4.31
C LEU A 56 -5.17 -7.77 -5.78
N GLN A 57 -5.57 -8.87 -6.42
CA GLN A 57 -5.36 -9.08 -7.85
C GLN A 57 -6.15 -8.06 -8.69
N ASN A 58 -7.41 -7.79 -8.30
CA ASN A 58 -8.31 -6.85 -8.96
C ASN A 58 -8.45 -5.54 -8.19
N ARG A 59 -7.36 -5.10 -7.54
CA ARG A 59 -7.31 -3.82 -6.83
C ARG A 59 -7.62 -2.66 -7.77
N ASP A 60 -8.20 -1.60 -7.22
CA ASP A 60 -8.74 -0.47 -7.97
C ASP A 60 -7.72 0.14 -8.95
N GLY A 61 -8.00 -0.01 -10.25
CA GLY A 61 -7.11 0.38 -11.34
C GLY A 61 -7.06 1.89 -11.56
N ASP A 62 -8.10 2.63 -11.19
CA ASP A 62 -8.20 4.07 -11.45
C ASP A 62 -7.13 4.87 -10.68
N ARG A 63 -6.68 4.33 -9.55
CA ARG A 63 -5.64 4.93 -8.71
C ARG A 63 -4.23 4.60 -9.18
N GLU A 64 -4.04 3.51 -9.93
CA GLU A 64 -2.73 3.13 -10.48
C GLU A 64 -2.23 4.19 -11.49
N ALA A 65 -3.13 4.74 -12.31
CA ALA A 65 -2.79 5.79 -13.26
C ALA A 65 -2.25 7.06 -12.55
N CYS A 66 -2.98 7.56 -11.54
CA CYS A 66 -2.52 8.68 -10.72
C CYS A 66 -1.17 8.36 -10.06
N ALA A 67 -1.03 7.15 -9.50
CA ALA A 67 0.19 6.77 -8.81
C ALA A 67 1.41 6.73 -9.74
N LYS A 68 1.28 6.16 -10.94
CA LYS A 68 2.33 6.15 -11.96
C LYS A 68 2.72 7.56 -12.39
N LEU A 69 1.74 8.45 -12.61
CA LEU A 69 2.00 9.86 -12.96
C LEU A 69 2.80 10.59 -11.87
N ASN A 70 2.60 10.21 -10.61
CA ASN A 70 3.34 10.73 -9.45
C ASN A 70 4.63 9.94 -9.13
N GLY A 71 5.07 9.06 -10.04
CA GLY A 71 6.35 8.36 -9.98
C GLY A 71 6.37 7.09 -9.14
N ALA A 72 5.21 6.51 -8.82
CA ALA A 72 5.16 5.18 -8.22
C ALA A 72 5.76 4.15 -9.18
N THR A 73 6.56 3.24 -8.62
CA THR A 73 7.24 2.17 -9.37
C THR A 73 6.98 0.79 -8.79
N HIS A 74 6.53 0.73 -7.54
CA HIS A 74 6.28 -0.49 -6.80
C HIS A 74 4.90 -0.46 -6.17
N VAL A 75 4.37 -1.65 -5.89
CA VAL A 75 3.23 -1.86 -5.03
C VAL A 75 3.71 -2.63 -3.82
N HIS A 76 3.50 -2.08 -2.63
CA HIS A 76 3.70 -2.78 -1.38
C HIS A 76 2.35 -3.32 -0.96
N ALA A 77 2.25 -4.59 -0.62
CA ALA A 77 0.97 -5.19 -0.26
C ALA A 77 1.12 -6.23 0.85
N HIS A 78 0.06 -6.42 1.63
CA HIS A 78 -0.10 -7.61 2.44
C HIS A 78 -1.57 -8.04 2.49
N THR A 79 -1.79 -9.30 2.82
CA THR A 79 -3.13 -9.83 2.99
C THR A 79 -3.65 -9.46 4.38
N SER A 80 -4.94 -9.12 4.46
CA SER A 80 -5.62 -8.71 5.68
C SER A 80 -7.02 -9.35 5.71
N PRO A 81 -7.12 -10.59 6.23
CA PRO A 81 -8.36 -11.36 6.22
C PRO A 81 -9.35 -10.94 7.32
N PHE A 82 -8.94 -10.06 8.24
CA PHE A 82 -9.70 -9.69 9.46
C PHE A 82 -10.90 -8.74 9.21
N GLY A 83 -11.40 -8.67 7.98
CA GLY A 83 -12.55 -7.87 7.60
C GLY A 83 -12.22 -6.46 7.10
N GLU A 84 -13.20 -5.84 6.45
CA GLU A 84 -13.05 -4.52 5.82
C GLU A 84 -12.75 -3.41 6.84
N ALA A 85 -13.38 -3.45 8.01
CA ALA A 85 -13.14 -2.45 9.06
C ALA A 85 -11.67 -2.36 9.47
N ALA A 86 -10.97 -3.50 9.58
CA ALA A 86 -9.55 -3.53 9.90
C ALA A 86 -8.71 -2.88 8.78
N ARG A 87 -9.02 -3.21 7.52
CA ARG A 87 -8.32 -2.63 6.35
C ARG A 87 -8.54 -1.13 6.22
N THR A 88 -9.77 -0.68 6.44
CA THR A 88 -10.12 0.75 6.42
C THR A 88 -9.44 1.51 7.55
N ALA A 89 -9.38 0.93 8.75
CA ALA A 89 -8.68 1.54 9.88
C ALA A 89 -7.18 1.69 9.60
N GLU A 90 -6.53 0.65 9.08
CA GLU A 90 -5.13 0.72 8.65
C GLU A 90 -4.91 1.76 7.54
N GLN A 91 -5.74 1.74 6.51
CA GLN A 91 -5.64 2.72 5.41
C GLN A 91 -5.76 4.15 5.96
N ALA A 92 -6.73 4.42 6.83
CA ALA A 92 -6.93 5.74 7.42
C ALA A 92 -5.73 6.17 8.27
N ASP A 93 -5.18 5.27 9.08
CA ASP A 93 -4.02 5.52 9.93
C ASP A 93 -2.76 5.86 9.12
N LEU A 94 -2.53 5.12 8.03
CA LEU A 94 -1.42 5.38 7.12
C LEU A 94 -1.63 6.68 6.31
N VAL A 95 -2.84 6.92 5.77
CA VAL A 95 -3.15 8.15 5.03
C VAL A 95 -2.99 9.38 5.90
N ALA A 96 -3.45 9.33 7.16
CA ALA A 96 -3.37 10.46 8.08
C ALA A 96 -1.91 10.85 8.42
N LYS A 97 -0.98 9.88 8.43
CA LYS A 97 0.44 10.16 8.64
C LYS A 97 1.15 10.63 7.38
N TRP A 98 0.95 9.93 6.28
CA TRP A 98 1.79 10.10 5.09
C TRP A 98 1.22 11.09 4.07
N ASN A 99 -0.06 11.44 4.17
CA ASN A 99 -0.78 12.35 3.28
C ASN A 99 -0.44 12.17 1.78
N PRO A 100 -0.61 10.94 1.23
CA PRO A 100 -0.21 10.61 -0.13
C PRO A 100 -1.03 11.40 -1.18
N PRO A 101 -0.40 11.86 -2.28
CA PRO A 101 -1.01 12.78 -3.24
C PRO A 101 -2.23 12.22 -3.99
N CYS A 102 -2.35 10.90 -4.15
CA CYS A 102 -3.47 10.28 -4.88
C CYS A 102 -4.63 9.81 -3.97
N ASN A 103 -4.60 10.10 -2.67
CA ASN A 103 -5.70 9.84 -1.73
C ASN A 103 -6.62 11.04 -1.48
N ALA A 104 -6.28 12.21 -2.04
CA ALA A 104 -7.12 13.41 -2.01
C ALA A 104 -8.33 13.30 -2.96
#